data_AF-A0A9E3NPY3-F1
#
_entry.id   AF-A0A9E3NPY3-F1
#
_cell.length_a   1.000
_cell.length_b   1.000
_cell.length_c   1.000
_cell.angle_alpha   90.00
_cell.angle_beta   90.00
_cell.angle_gamma   90.00
#
_symmetry.space_group_name_H-M   'P 1'
#
loop_
_entity.id
_entity.type
_entity.pdbx_description
1 polymer ?
#
loop_
_entity_poly.entity_id
_entity_poly.type
_entity_poly.pdbx_seq_one_letter_code
_entity_poly.pdbx_strand_id
1 'polypeptide(L)' 'MTVKQRVPPAIEELYNRRLSAAELSRMLMPVTDEEVASTMELVRWFRRRYPTAKERLAYVRRAYERWASGPTLTVTARTR' A
#
# COMPACT_ATOMS: atom_id res chain seq x y z
N MET A 1 2.23 -25.85 -1.88
CA MET A 1 2.23 -25.28 -3.24
C MET A 1 1.48 -23.96 -3.20
N THR A 2 2.17 -22.83 -3.39
CA THR A 2 1.55 -21.50 -3.44
C THR A 2 1.01 -21.28 -4.84
N VAL A 3 -0.31 -21.29 -5.01
CA VAL A 3 -0.94 -20.93 -6.27
C VAL A 3 -0.87 -19.41 -6.40
N LYS A 4 0.04 -18.90 -7.24
CA LYS A 4 0.03 -17.48 -7.62
C LYS A 4 -1.15 -17.27 -8.56
N GLN A 5 -2.26 -16.74 -8.06
CA GLN A 5 -3.41 -16.41 -8.89
C GLN A 5 -3.07 -15.16 -9.72
N ARG A 6 -3.17 -15.29 -11.05
CA ARG A 6 -2.97 -14.18 -11.99
C ARG A 6 -4.14 -13.20 -11.84
N VAL A 7 -3.83 -11.92 -11.58
CA VAL A 7 -4.84 -10.84 -11.57
C VAL A 7 -5.56 -10.85 -12.93
N PRO A 8 -6.92 -10.80 -12.97
CA PRO A 8 -7.64 -10.75 -14.24
C PRO A 8 -7.19 -9.54 -15.08
N PRO A 9 -7.02 -9.67 -16.41
CA PRO A 9 -6.51 -8.59 -17.25
C PRO A 9 -7.28 -7.26 -17.10
N ALA A 10 -8.61 -7.32 -16.94
CA ALA A 10 -9.44 -6.13 -16.73
C ALA A 10 -9.13 -5.38 -15.42
N ILE A 11 -8.74 -6.08 -14.36
CA ILE A 11 -8.35 -5.47 -13.08
C ILE A 11 -6.96 -4.84 -13.21
N GLU A 12 -6.05 -5.52 -13.91
CA GLU A 12 -4.70 -5.00 -14.18
C GLU A 12 -4.75 -3.73 -15.05
N GLU A 13 -5.60 -3.71 -16.07
CA GLU A 13 -5.81 -2.55 -16.94
C GLU A 13 -6.40 -1.37 -16.16
N LEU A 14 -7.40 -1.61 -15.31
CA LEU A 14 -7.98 -0.58 -14.46
C LEU A 14 -6.96 -0.02 -13.45
N TYR A 15 -6.16 -0.89 -12.83
CA TYR A 15 -5.17 -0.50 -11.83
C TYR A 15 -4.04 0.34 -12.44
N ASN A 16 -3.57 -0.02 -13.64
CA ASN A 16 -2.48 0.68 -14.33
C ASN A 16 -2.95 1.87 -15.18
N ARG A 17 -4.26 2.12 -15.26
CA ARG A 17 -4.82 3.25 -15.99
C ARG A 17 -4.33 4.56 -15.40
N ARG A 18 -3.75 5.43 -16.23
CA ARG A 18 -3.41 6.80 -15.83
C ARG A 18 -4.68 7.62 -15.64
N LEU A 19 -4.77 8.32 -14.51
CA LEU A 19 -5.80 9.32 -14.25
C LEU A 19 -5.39 10.67 -14.84
N SER A 20 -6.35 11.39 -15.40
CA SER A 20 -6.18 12.81 -15.69
C SER A 20 -6.12 13.63 -14.39
N ALA A 21 -5.53 14.83 -14.46
CA ALA A 21 -5.48 15.73 -13.31
C ALA A 21 -6.89 16.11 -12.79
N ALA A 22 -7.87 16.23 -13.69
CA ALA A 22 -9.26 16.52 -13.33
C ALA A 22 -9.94 15.35 -12.59
N GLU A 23 -9.72 14.10 -13.03
CA GLU A 23 -10.20 12.92 -12.32
C GLU A 23 -9.56 12.81 -10.93
N LEU A 24 -8.24 12.99 -10.86
CA LEU A 24 -7.52 12.96 -9.58
C LEU A 24 -8.06 14.02 -8.62
N SER A 25 -8.22 15.26 -9.09
CA SER A 25 -8.68 16.38 -8.25
C SER A 25 -10.07 16.15 -7.67
N ARG A 26 -10.97 15.46 -8.39
CA ARG A 26 -12.29 15.08 -7.87
C ARG A 26 -12.24 13.99 -6.79
N MET A 27 -11.16 13.21 -6.75
CA MET A 27 -10.95 12.14 -5.79
C MET A 27 -10.12 12.58 -4.58
N LEU A 28 -9.43 13.73 -4.66
CA LEU A 28 -8.63 14.26 -3.56
C LEU A 28 -9.55 14.73 -2.43
N MET A 29 -9.57 13.96 -1.35
CA MET A 29 -10.13 14.40 -0.08
C MET A 29 -9.03 15.13 0.71
N PRO A 30 -9.32 16.28 1.34
CA PRO A 30 -8.40 16.90 2.28
C PRO A 30 -8.06 15.91 3.40
N VAL A 31 -6.78 15.84 3.77
CA VAL A 31 -6.34 15.07 4.94
C VAL A 31 -6.87 15.77 6.18
N THR A 32 -7.60 15.04 7.02
CA THR A 32 -8.16 15.54 8.27
C THR A 32 -7.08 15.66 9.35
N ASP A 33 -7.31 16.52 10.34
CA ASP A 33 -6.37 16.68 11.47
C ASP A 33 -6.17 15.36 12.25
N GLU A 34 -7.20 14.52 12.31
CA GLU A 34 -7.14 13.20 12.95
C GLU A 34 -6.22 12.23 12.18
N GLU A 35 -6.31 12.22 10.84
CA GLU A 35 -5.41 11.42 9.99
C GLU A 35 -3.96 11.92 10.09
N VAL A 36 -3.76 13.25 10.17
CA VAL A 36 -2.43 13.83 10.41
C VAL A 36 -1.90 13.38 11.76
N ALA A 37 -2.69 13.48 12.84
CA ALA A 37 -2.29 13.08 14.18
C ALA A 37 -1.89 11.59 14.23
N SER A 38 -2.74 10.72 13.66
CA SER A 38 -2.50 9.28 13.58
C SER A 38 -1.23 8.96 12.79
N THR A 39 -1.02 9.64 11.66
CA THR A 39 0.20 9.48 10.85
C THR A 39 1.44 9.89 11.64
N MET A 40 1.37 11.00 12.38
CA MET A 40 2.48 11.48 13.19
C MET A 40 2.81 10.53 14.35
N GLU A 41 1.82 9.87 14.94
CA GLU A 41 2.04 8.82 15.93
C GLU A 41 2.79 7.62 15.34
N LEU A 42 2.40 7.16 14.15
CA LEU A 42 3.11 6.10 13.43
C LEU A 42 4.56 6.50 13.14
N VAL A 43 4.81 7.74 12.72
CA VAL A 43 6.16 8.27 12.49
C VAL A 43 6.97 8.28 13.78
N ARG A 44 6.39 8.74 14.90
CA ARG A 44 7.08 8.75 16.21
C ARG A 44 7.44 7.33 16.65
N TRP A 45 6.49 6.41 16.57
CA TRP A 45 6.72 4.99 16.90
C TRP A 45 7.83 4.39 16.02
N PHE A 46 7.78 4.64 14.70
CA PHE A 46 8.75 4.12 13.74
C PHE A 46 10.16 4.64 14.04
N ARG A 47 10.30 5.95 14.29
CA ARG A 47 11.58 6.57 14.64
C ARG A 47 12.13 6.08 15.97
N ARG A 48 11.27 5.76 16.95
CA ARG A 48 11.68 5.15 18.21
C ARG A 48 12.16 3.71 18.01
N ARG A 49 11.47 2.94 17.17
CA ARG A 49 11.78 1.53 16.91
C ARG A 49 13.03 1.33 16.03
N TYR A 50 13.33 2.31 15.16
CA TYR A 50 14.45 2.35 14.23
C TYR A 50 15.17 3.71 14.35
N PRO A 51 16.05 3.86 15.36
CA PRO A 51 16.62 5.16 15.70
C PRO A 51 17.54 5.72 14.61
N THR A 52 18.28 4.88 13.89
CA THR A 52 19.25 5.32 12.88
C THR A 52 18.70 5.30 11.45
N ALA A 53 19.27 6.13 10.58
CA ALA A 53 18.93 6.12 9.15
C ALA A 53 19.18 4.75 8.50
N LYS A 54 20.26 4.05 8.89
CA LYS A 54 20.60 2.71 8.39
C LYS A 54 19.52 1.68 8.73
N GLU A 55 19.01 1.69 9.96
CA GLU A 55 17.95 0.77 10.39
C GLU A 55 16.62 1.05 9.68
N ARG A 56 16.27 2.32 9.52
CA ARG A 56 15.07 2.73 8.77
C ARG A 56 15.15 2.26 7.32
N LEU A 57 16.30 2.45 6.67
CA LEU A 57 16.53 1.98 5.31
C LEU A 57 16.42 0.45 5.22
N ALA A 58 17.01 -0.27 6.17
CA ALA A 58 16.92 -1.74 6.22
C ALA A 58 15.46 -2.22 6.39
N TYR A 59 14.67 -1.53 7.21
CA TYR A 59 13.23 -1.82 7.33
C TYR A 59 12.49 -1.57 6.01
N VAL A 60 12.70 -0.40 5.40
CA VAL A 60 12.01 -0.01 4.16
C VAL A 60 12.31 -1.00 3.03
N ARG A 61 13.55 -1.47 2.91
CA ARG A 61 13.90 -2.52 1.92
C ARG A 61 13.11 -3.81 2.14
N ARG A 62 13.09 -4.34 3.36
CA ARG A 62 12.29 -5.53 3.69
C ARG A 62 10.80 -5.32 3.48
N ALA A 63 10.28 -4.13 3.78
CA ALA A 63 8.88 -3.78 3.56
C ALA A 63 8.55 -3.73 2.07
N TYR A 64 9.42 -3.08 1.29
CA TYR A 64 9.31 -3.04 -0.16
C TYR A 64 9.34 -4.44 -0.77
N GLU A 65 10.24 -5.33 -0.33
CA GLU A 65 10.26 -6.72 -0.80
C GLU A 65 8.90 -7.41 -0.56
N ARG A 66 8.30 -7.23 0.63
CA ARG A 66 6.97 -7.79 0.93
C ARG A 66 5.87 -7.20 0.04
N TRP A 67 5.90 -5.91 -0.24
CA TRP A 67 4.87 -5.23 -1.04
C TRP A 67 5.03 -5.45 -2.54
N ALA A 68 6.27 -5.36 -3.04
CA ALA A 68 6.63 -5.59 -4.43
C ALA A 68 6.42 -7.05 -4.86
N SER A 69 6.34 -7.98 -3.90
CA SER A 69 5.88 -9.36 -4.14
C SER A 69 4.43 -9.45 -4.64
N GLY A 70 3.70 -8.33 -4.68
CA GLY A 70 2.32 -8.23 -5.15
C GLY A 70 1.31 -8.76 -4.13
N PRO A 71 0.05 -8.30 -4.18
CA PRO A 71 -0.99 -8.86 -3.35
C PRO A 71 -1.22 -10.32 -3.73
N THR A 72 -1.02 -11.24 -2.78
CA THR A 72 -1.63 -12.58 -2.88
C THR A 72 -3.11 -12.41 -2.55
N LEU A 73 -3.92 -12.05 -3.55
CA LEU A 73 -5.37 -12.03 -3.40
C LEU A 73 -5.84 -13.47 -3.19
N THR A 74 -6.28 -13.79 -1.98
CA THR A 74 -6.91 -15.08 -1.70
C THR A 74 -8.42 -14.87 -1.82
N VAL A 75 -9.00 -15.19 -2.98
CA VAL A 75 -10.46 -15.13 -3.17
C VAL A 75 -11.05 -16.43 -2.64
N THR A 76 -11.68 -16.38 -1.47
CA THR A 76 -12.47 -17.50 -0.95
C THR A 76 -13.86 -17.46 -1.60
N ALA A 77 -14.06 -18.22 -2.67
CA ALA A 77 -15.39 -18.41 -3.23
C ALA A 77 -16.22 -19.26 -2.24
N ARG A 78 -17.28 -18.69 -1.66
CA ARG A 78 -18.35 -19.47 -1.05
C ARG A 78 -19.27 -19.96 -2.16
N THR A 79 -19.15 -21.23 -2.52
CA THR A 79 -20.15 -21.95 -3.31
C THR A 79 -21.42 -22.09 -2.47
N ARG A 80 -22.55 -21.61 -2.99
CA ARG A 80 -23.89 -22.06 -2.54
C ARG A 80 -24.25 -23.33 -3.30
#